data_AF-A0A3M7SZT1-F1
#
_entry.id   AF-A0A3M7SZT1-F1
#
_cell.length_a   1.000
_cell.length_b   1.000
_cell.length_c   1.000
_cell.angle_alpha   90.00
_cell.angle_beta   90.00
_cell.angle_gamma   90.00
#
_symmetry.space_group_name_H-M   'P 1'
#
loop_
_entity.id
_entity.type
_entity.pdbx_description
1 polymer ?
#
loop_
_entity_poly.entity_id
_entity_poly.type
_entity_poly.pdbx_seq_one_letter_code
_entity_poly.pdbx_strand_id
1 'polypeptide(L)'
;MKFERDLKSIEYENKSSNYLIKEKQFEYQYAPLYAERLISMKKHLRPVCAKKWPSFEIKPLAEITKHEKCVIVGTVYKEMKNKPNILKELAEDEEFSSLPIQPVNREAKYIDPENDLVILEDDLQRILLKDAHTSQCQLIKNNILCTGLVVALLGSENENSEFEVEDFAFKETPIFQTKIIPRPVSHKEDKYMVFLSGIELGDGSTTNSFLFKLQLLVDYLRGDFIDECSNNLSHQLSNTLRLVIAGNSLSSSTQSKDMINKAKYLTKNYVAGSVGAIKQLDDFLLQLISKLEVDIMPGEFDPSNVMLPQQPLHHAMLTKSFTSEY
;
A
#
# COMPACT_ATOMS: atom_id res chain seq x y z
N MET A 1 40.31 -12.47 -6.59
CA MET A 1 39.43 -13.55 -7.09
C MET A 1 38.06 -12.94 -7.34
N LYS A 2 37.34 -13.36 -8.38
CA LYS A 2 36.01 -12.82 -8.69
C LYS A 2 35.00 -13.50 -7.76
N PHE A 3 34.36 -12.74 -6.87
CA PHE A 3 33.19 -13.17 -6.13
C PHE A 3 32.09 -13.61 -7.12
N GLU A 4 31.70 -14.88 -7.08
CA GLU A 4 30.75 -15.50 -8.01
C GLU A 4 29.51 -15.95 -7.24
N ARG A 5 28.33 -15.62 -7.77
CA ARG A 5 27.03 -15.94 -7.19
C ARG A 5 26.39 -17.10 -7.91
N ASP A 6 25.75 -17.98 -7.16
CA ASP A 6 24.98 -19.10 -7.70
C ASP A 6 23.58 -18.61 -8.14
N LEU A 7 23.53 -17.84 -9.24
CA LEU A 7 22.29 -17.35 -9.84
C LEU A 7 21.55 -18.42 -10.65
N LYS A 8 22.14 -19.61 -10.84
CA LYS A 8 21.66 -20.61 -11.82
C LYS A 8 20.62 -21.60 -11.28
N SER A 9 20.14 -21.47 -10.04
CA SER A 9 19.47 -22.60 -9.36
C SER A 9 18.05 -22.37 -8.84
N ILE A 10 17.36 -21.25 -9.17
CA ILE A 10 16.02 -20.99 -8.62
C ILE A 10 14.99 -20.61 -9.69
N GLU A 11 13.89 -21.36 -9.72
CA GLU A 11 12.70 -21.03 -10.51
C GLU A 11 12.00 -19.79 -9.93
N TYR A 12 11.82 -18.77 -10.76
CA TYR A 12 11.05 -17.57 -10.43
C TYR A 12 9.88 -17.41 -11.40
N GLU A 13 8.70 -17.13 -10.85
CA GLU A 13 7.49 -16.85 -11.64
C GLU A 13 6.83 -15.58 -11.11
N ASN A 14 6.68 -14.58 -11.99
CA ASN A 14 5.99 -13.34 -11.65
C ASN A 14 4.46 -13.54 -11.71
N LYS A 15 3.78 -13.44 -10.55
CA LYS A 15 2.31 -13.60 -10.41
C LYS A 15 1.52 -12.29 -10.28
N SER A 16 2.14 -11.17 -10.66
CA SER A 16 1.54 -9.83 -10.53
C SER A 16 0.65 -9.41 -11.71
N SER A 17 0.40 -10.30 -12.68
CA SER A 17 -0.37 -9.99 -13.90
C SER A 17 -1.77 -9.41 -13.64
N ASN A 18 -2.39 -9.75 -12.51
CA ASN A 18 -3.71 -9.23 -12.12
C ASN A 18 -3.71 -7.73 -11.76
N TYR A 19 -2.53 -7.14 -11.57
CA TYR A 19 -2.37 -5.72 -11.25
C TYR A 19 -1.98 -4.88 -12.48
N LEU A 20 -1.74 -5.52 -13.63
CA LEU A 20 -1.43 -4.84 -14.89
C LEU A 20 -2.72 -4.39 -15.58
N ILE A 21 -2.85 -3.08 -15.77
CA ILE A 21 -3.99 -2.47 -16.46
C ILE A 21 -3.65 -2.38 -17.95
N LYS A 22 -4.28 -3.26 -18.75
CA LYS A 22 -4.09 -3.29 -20.21
C LYS A 22 -4.82 -2.16 -20.92
N GLU A 23 -6.06 -1.90 -20.50
CA GLU A 23 -6.93 -0.87 -21.07
C GLU A 23 -7.37 0.08 -19.97
N LYS A 24 -7.14 1.38 -20.18
CA LYS A 24 -7.53 2.42 -19.23
C LYS A 24 -8.93 2.91 -19.57
N GLN A 25 -9.89 2.65 -18.69
CA GLN A 25 -11.26 3.14 -18.80
C GLN A 25 -11.58 4.05 -17.60
N PHE A 26 -11.92 5.31 -17.87
CA PHE A 26 -12.17 6.33 -16.84
C PHE A 26 -13.64 6.79 -16.78
N GLU A 27 -14.52 6.15 -17.54
CA GLU A 27 -15.94 6.52 -17.61
C GLU A 27 -16.77 5.96 -16.44
N TYR A 28 -16.26 4.94 -15.75
CA TYR A 28 -16.96 4.30 -14.64
C TYR A 28 -16.84 5.09 -13.33
N GLN A 29 -17.95 5.18 -12.62
CA GLN A 29 -17.99 5.69 -11.25
C GLN A 29 -17.56 4.60 -10.24
N TYR A 30 -17.29 4.99 -8.99
CA TYR A 30 -16.81 4.05 -7.95
C TYR A 30 -17.89 3.14 -7.35
N ALA A 31 -19.19 3.37 -7.58
CA ALA A 31 -20.25 2.58 -6.95
C ALA A 31 -20.18 1.06 -7.22
N PRO A 32 -19.93 0.59 -8.47
CA PRO A 32 -19.78 -0.84 -8.75
C PRO A 32 -18.62 -1.51 -7.99
N LEU A 33 -17.54 -0.76 -7.70
CA LEU A 33 -16.42 -1.27 -6.91
C LEU A 33 -16.85 -1.64 -5.48
N TYR A 34 -17.66 -0.80 -4.84
CA TYR A 34 -18.17 -1.07 -3.50
C TYR A 34 -19.22 -2.17 -3.48
N ALA A 35 -20.11 -2.21 -4.48
CA ALA A 35 -21.10 -3.28 -4.64
C ALA A 35 -20.41 -4.66 -4.79
N GLU A 36 -19.47 -4.79 -5.72
CA GLU A 36 -18.73 -6.05 -5.91
C GLU A 36 -17.90 -6.44 -4.68
N ARG A 37 -17.30 -5.46 -4.00
CA ARG A 37 -16.58 -5.72 -2.74
C ARG A 37 -17.51 -6.30 -1.68
N LEU A 38 -18.68 -5.70 -1.48
CA LEU A 38 -19.65 -6.16 -0.49
C LEU A 38 -20.20 -7.55 -0.85
N ILE A 39 -20.60 -7.78 -2.10
CA ILE A 39 -21.09 -9.07 -2.60
C ILE A 39 -20.04 -10.18 -2.41
N SER A 40 -18.79 -9.91 -2.83
CA SER A 40 -17.69 -10.86 -2.71
C SER A 40 -17.37 -11.16 -1.24
N MET A 41 -17.31 -10.14 -0.39
CA MET A 41 -16.97 -10.31 1.02
C MET A 41 -18.10 -10.98 1.82
N LYS A 42 -19.37 -10.69 1.55
CA LYS A 42 -20.53 -11.38 2.14
C LYS A 42 -20.43 -12.90 1.93
N LYS A 43 -20.03 -13.37 0.74
CA LYS A 43 -19.82 -14.81 0.46
C LYS A 43 -18.77 -15.45 1.37
N HIS A 44 -17.70 -14.71 1.70
CA HIS A 44 -16.62 -15.20 2.57
C HIS A 44 -16.97 -15.08 4.07
N LEU A 45 -17.76 -14.08 4.46
CA LEU A 45 -18.14 -13.86 5.85
C LEU A 45 -19.24 -14.82 6.33
N ARG A 46 -20.16 -15.24 5.44
CA ARG A 46 -21.22 -16.21 5.77
C ARG A 46 -20.73 -17.46 6.55
N PRO A 47 -19.73 -18.22 6.07
CA PRO A 47 -19.24 -19.39 6.81
C PRO A 47 -18.52 -19.01 8.12
N VAL A 48 -17.84 -17.86 8.18
CA VAL A 48 -17.18 -17.37 9.40
C VAL A 48 -18.23 -17.06 10.47
N CYS A 49 -19.29 -16.34 10.10
CA CYS A 49 -20.41 -16.04 10.99
C CYS A 49 -21.13 -17.32 11.44
N ALA A 50 -21.42 -18.25 10.53
CA ALA A 50 -22.08 -19.52 10.88
C ALA A 50 -21.26 -20.35 11.89
N LYS A 51 -19.93 -20.29 11.82
CA LYS A 51 -19.02 -20.95 12.76
C LYS A 51 -18.92 -20.21 14.09
N LYS A 52 -18.79 -18.88 14.06
CA LYS A 52 -18.57 -18.05 15.27
C LYS A 52 -19.86 -17.81 16.05
N TRP A 53 -20.98 -17.64 15.35
CA TRP A 53 -22.29 -17.25 15.87
C TRP A 53 -23.40 -18.14 15.28
N PRO A 54 -23.40 -19.46 15.57
CA PRO A 54 -24.31 -20.41 14.94
C PRO A 54 -25.80 -20.16 15.23
N SER A 55 -26.11 -19.45 16.32
CA SER A 55 -27.47 -19.18 16.77
C SER A 55 -28.08 -17.91 16.18
N PHE A 56 -27.31 -17.12 15.41
CA PHE A 56 -27.74 -15.80 14.92
C PHE A 56 -27.76 -15.75 13.40
N GLU A 57 -28.86 -15.27 12.84
CA GLU A 57 -29.03 -15.10 11.41
C GLU A 57 -28.36 -13.82 10.91
N ILE A 58 -27.83 -13.87 9.69
CA ILE A 58 -27.34 -12.69 8.97
C ILE A 58 -28.54 -12.00 8.33
N LYS A 59 -28.89 -10.81 8.81
CA LYS A 59 -30.00 -10.00 8.28
C LYS A 59 -29.49 -8.83 7.45
N PRO A 60 -30.19 -8.47 6.34
CA PRO A 60 -29.97 -7.18 5.69
C PRO A 60 -30.41 -6.05 6.63
N LEU A 61 -29.83 -4.85 6.46
CA LEU A 61 -30.14 -3.73 7.35
C LEU A 61 -31.63 -3.35 7.35
N ALA A 62 -32.35 -3.58 6.25
CA ALA A 62 -33.78 -3.28 6.15
C ALA A 62 -34.69 -4.23 6.97
N GLU A 63 -34.17 -5.36 7.45
CA GLU A 63 -34.94 -6.40 8.16
C GLU A 63 -34.56 -6.52 9.64
N ILE A 64 -33.68 -5.65 10.14
CA ILE A 64 -33.35 -5.63 11.57
C ILE A 64 -34.57 -5.16 12.37
N THR A 65 -34.70 -5.66 13.60
CA THR A 65 -35.73 -5.21 14.51
C THR A 65 -35.11 -4.78 15.84
N LYS A 66 -35.73 -3.78 16.47
CA LYS A 66 -35.27 -3.23 17.75
C LYS A 66 -35.15 -4.32 18.80
N HIS A 67 -34.03 -4.30 19.54
CA HIS A 67 -33.69 -5.25 20.61
C HIS A 67 -33.57 -6.72 20.18
N GLU A 68 -33.65 -7.03 18.88
CA GLU A 68 -33.39 -8.36 18.37
C GLU A 68 -31.91 -8.51 18.03
N LYS A 69 -31.27 -9.51 18.63
CA LYS A 69 -29.89 -9.84 18.31
C LYS A 69 -29.79 -10.49 16.94
N CYS A 70 -28.99 -9.89 16.06
CA CYS A 70 -28.75 -10.39 14.72
C CYS A 70 -27.32 -10.09 14.27
N VAL A 71 -26.92 -10.70 13.15
CA VAL A 71 -25.65 -10.40 12.49
C VAL A 71 -25.93 -9.51 11.29
N ILE A 72 -25.21 -8.40 11.17
CA ILE A 72 -25.26 -7.52 10.00
C ILE A 72 -23.91 -7.56 9.29
N VAL A 73 -23.93 -7.47 7.96
CA VAL A 73 -22.71 -7.42 7.13
C VAL A 73 -22.81 -6.24 6.18
N GLY A 74 -21.85 -5.32 6.29
CA GLY A 74 -21.86 -4.11 5.50
C GLY A 74 -20.46 -3.53 5.32
N THR A 75 -20.39 -2.45 4.56
CA THR A 75 -19.19 -1.64 4.35
C THR A 75 -19.15 -0.53 5.38
N VAL A 76 -18.05 -0.41 6.10
CA VAL A 76 -17.86 0.69 7.06
C VAL A 76 -17.62 1.99 6.32
N TYR A 77 -18.32 3.03 6.74
CA TYR A 77 -18.03 4.41 6.39
C TYR A 77 -17.75 5.21 7.67
N LYS A 78 -16.57 5.82 7.75
CA LYS A 78 -16.21 6.72 8.86
C LYS A 78 -16.33 8.17 8.39
N GLU A 79 -17.25 8.89 9.00
CA GLU A 79 -17.39 10.33 8.83
C GLU A 79 -16.46 11.02 9.84
N MET A 80 -15.43 11.67 9.33
CA MET A 80 -14.38 12.29 10.14
C MET A 80 -14.31 13.77 9.83
N LYS A 81 -14.35 14.59 10.88
CA LYS A 81 -14.36 16.06 10.76
C LYS A 81 -13.13 16.60 10.03
N ASN A 82 -11.96 15.99 10.27
CA ASN A 82 -10.68 16.43 9.72
C ASN A 82 -10.37 15.83 8.34
N LYS A 83 -11.26 14.99 7.79
CA LYS A 83 -11.09 14.45 6.43
C LYS A 83 -11.21 15.58 5.41
N PRO A 84 -10.25 15.75 4.49
CA PRO A 84 -10.30 16.81 3.49
C PRO A 84 -11.52 16.65 2.60
N ASN A 85 -12.14 17.78 2.26
CA ASN A 85 -13.34 17.84 1.43
C ASN A 85 -13.10 18.83 0.29
N ILE A 86 -12.99 18.30 -0.93
CA ILE A 86 -12.71 19.08 -2.14
C ILE A 86 -13.80 20.14 -2.39
N LEU A 87 -15.08 19.86 -2.05
CA LEU A 87 -16.15 20.84 -2.24
C LEU A 87 -16.03 22.02 -1.27
N LYS A 88 -15.53 21.79 -0.04
CA LYS A 88 -15.24 22.86 0.92
C LYS A 88 -14.05 23.70 0.45
N GLU A 89 -12.99 23.04 0.00
CA GLU A 89 -11.81 23.70 -0.57
C GLU A 89 -12.18 24.58 -1.77
N LEU A 90 -12.98 24.08 -2.71
CA LEU A 90 -13.43 24.86 -3.87
C LEU A 90 -14.32 26.05 -3.49
N ALA A 91 -15.20 25.89 -2.50
CA ALA A 91 -16.06 26.99 -2.03
C ALA A 91 -15.25 28.09 -1.33
N GLU A 92 -14.22 27.72 -0.56
CA GLU A 92 -13.33 28.66 0.11
C GLU A 92 -12.37 29.37 -0.88
N ASP A 93 -11.91 28.67 -1.92
CA ASP A 93 -11.06 29.22 -2.99
C ASP A 93 -11.77 30.30 -3.83
N GLU A 94 -13.10 30.19 -4.04
CA GLU A 94 -13.89 31.23 -4.72
C GLU A 94 -13.97 32.54 -3.90
N GLU A 95 -13.90 32.46 -2.56
CA GLU A 95 -13.90 33.64 -1.68
C GLU A 95 -12.49 34.19 -1.40
N PHE A 96 -11.42 33.39 -1.56
CA PHE A 96 -10.04 33.73 -1.22
C PHE A 96 -9.04 33.53 -2.38
N SER A 97 -9.30 34.18 -3.53
CA SER A 97 -8.40 34.19 -4.70
C SER A 97 -6.97 34.79 -4.47
N SER A 98 -6.56 35.13 -3.25
CA SER A 98 -5.29 35.80 -2.98
C SER A 98 -4.40 35.15 -1.91
N LEU A 99 -4.77 34.00 -1.35
CA LEU A 99 -3.91 33.29 -0.40
C LEU A 99 -3.33 32.01 -1.02
N PRO A 100 -2.04 31.72 -0.81
CA PRO A 100 -1.46 30.46 -1.26
C PRO A 100 -2.17 29.31 -0.52
N ILE A 101 -2.70 28.35 -1.29
CA ILE A 101 -3.24 27.08 -0.79
C ILE A 101 -2.22 26.50 0.19
N GLN A 102 -2.52 26.58 1.49
CA GLN A 102 -1.65 25.97 2.48
C GLN A 102 -1.67 24.46 2.22
N PRO A 103 -0.52 23.80 2.08
CA PRO A 103 -0.51 22.36 1.91
C PRO A 103 -1.21 21.76 3.12
N VAL A 104 -2.36 21.10 2.87
CA VAL A 104 -3.05 20.30 3.89
C VAL A 104 -1.98 19.43 4.52
N ASN A 105 -1.75 19.60 5.82
CA ASN A 105 -0.69 18.89 6.52
C ASN A 105 -1.02 17.39 6.49
N ARG A 106 -0.52 16.69 5.46
CA ARG A 106 -0.79 15.27 5.19
C ARG A 106 -0.33 14.35 6.32
N GLU A 107 0.47 14.88 7.25
CA GLU A 107 0.97 14.19 8.44
C GLU A 107 -0.03 14.18 9.61
N ALA A 108 -1.09 15.00 9.56
CA ALA A 108 -2.13 15.01 10.58
C ALA A 108 -3.10 13.83 10.36
N LYS A 109 -3.33 13.03 11.42
CA LYS A 109 -4.36 12.00 11.41
C LYS A 109 -5.73 12.65 11.26
N TYR A 110 -6.60 12.06 10.43
CA TYR A 110 -7.98 12.56 10.26
C TYR A 110 -8.92 12.21 11.42
N ILE A 111 -8.50 11.34 12.33
CA ILE A 111 -9.34 10.85 13.43
C ILE A 111 -9.61 11.94 14.46
N ASP A 112 -10.85 11.98 14.94
CA ASP A 112 -11.31 12.75 16.08
C ASP A 112 -12.19 11.82 16.94
N PRO A 113 -11.62 11.09 17.92
CA PRO A 113 -12.35 10.06 18.65
C PRO A 113 -13.63 10.51 19.37
N GLU A 114 -13.77 11.82 19.63
CA GLU A 114 -14.94 12.38 20.31
C GLU A 114 -16.08 12.71 19.33
N ASN A 115 -15.76 13.04 18.07
CA ASN A 115 -16.72 13.54 17.09
C ASN A 115 -16.90 12.64 15.86
N ASP A 116 -16.00 11.68 15.63
CA ASP A 116 -16.08 10.77 14.50
C ASP A 116 -17.31 9.87 14.59
N LEU A 117 -18.03 9.73 13.49
CA LEU A 117 -19.15 8.82 13.37
C LEU A 117 -18.74 7.59 12.57
N VAL A 118 -19.07 6.41 13.09
CA VAL A 118 -18.88 5.14 12.39
C VAL A 118 -20.25 4.64 11.93
N ILE A 119 -20.37 4.45 10.63
CA ILE A 119 -21.60 4.06 9.94
C ILE A 119 -21.33 2.73 9.24
N LEU A 120 -22.30 1.83 9.26
CA LEU A 120 -22.30 0.64 8.42
C LEU A 120 -23.30 0.84 7.27
N GLU A 121 -22.84 0.64 6.04
CA GLU A 121 -23.64 0.73 4.83
C GLU A 121 -23.86 -0.67 4.24
N ASP A 122 -25.10 -0.98 3.91
CA ASP A 122 -25.50 -2.14 3.12
C ASP A 122 -25.97 -1.68 1.73
N ASP A 123 -26.57 -2.58 0.93
CA ASP A 123 -27.03 -2.31 -0.43
C ASP A 123 -28.16 -1.25 -0.50
N LEU A 124 -28.91 -1.05 0.60
CA LEU A 124 -30.11 -0.21 0.62
C LEU A 124 -30.09 0.90 1.68
N GLN A 125 -29.39 0.70 2.78
CA GLN A 125 -29.52 1.52 3.98
C GLN A 125 -28.19 1.68 4.71
N ARG A 126 -28.18 2.61 5.66
CA ARG A 126 -27.05 2.89 6.54
C ARG A 126 -27.52 2.96 7.99
N ILE A 127 -26.69 2.48 8.91
CA ILE A 127 -26.95 2.54 10.35
C ILE A 127 -25.71 3.03 11.11
N LEU A 128 -25.92 3.84 12.15
CA LEU A 128 -24.85 4.27 13.05
C LEU A 128 -24.43 3.12 13.95
N LEU A 129 -23.13 2.98 14.21
CA LEU A 129 -22.58 1.97 15.09
C LEU A 129 -22.18 2.58 16.45
N LYS A 130 -22.48 1.84 17.53
CA LYS A 130 -22.02 2.12 18.89
C LYS A 130 -21.44 0.86 19.52
N ASP A 131 -20.47 1.00 20.41
CA ASP A 131 -19.98 -0.15 21.18
C ASP A 131 -21.01 -0.48 22.27
N ALA A 132 -21.45 -1.74 22.37
CA ALA A 132 -22.37 -2.16 23.41
C ALA A 132 -21.72 -2.03 24.80
N HIS A 133 -22.39 -1.33 25.73
CA HIS A 133 -21.86 -1.08 27.08
C HIS A 133 -21.57 -2.35 27.88
N THR A 134 -22.27 -3.44 27.57
CA THR A 134 -22.15 -4.74 28.25
C THR A 134 -21.05 -5.62 27.67
N SER A 135 -20.48 -5.27 26.52
CA SER A 135 -19.47 -6.07 25.84
C SER A 135 -18.04 -5.60 26.18
N GLN A 136 -17.12 -6.56 26.22
CA GLN A 136 -15.68 -6.28 26.23
C GLN A 136 -15.17 -5.84 24.84
N CYS A 137 -15.96 -6.04 23.80
CA CYS A 137 -15.66 -5.60 22.45
C CYS A 137 -15.81 -4.07 22.32
N GLN A 138 -14.68 -3.36 22.28
CA GLN A 138 -14.62 -1.91 22.06
C GLN A 138 -14.06 -1.62 20.66
N LEU A 139 -14.83 -1.95 19.62
CA LEU A 139 -14.39 -1.89 18.23
C LEU A 139 -14.25 -0.44 17.75
N ILE A 140 -15.22 0.41 18.11
CA ILE A 140 -15.29 1.80 17.69
C ILE A 140 -14.34 2.66 18.52
N LYS A 141 -14.38 2.51 19.85
CA LYS A 141 -13.52 3.26 20.77
C LYS A 141 -12.03 3.00 20.53
N ASN A 142 -11.66 1.77 20.15
CA ASN A 142 -10.27 1.43 19.83
C ASN A 142 -9.85 1.82 18.39
N ASN A 143 -10.71 2.48 17.61
CA ASN A 143 -10.43 2.93 16.24
C ASN A 143 -9.91 1.81 15.31
N ILE A 144 -10.46 0.60 15.44
CA ILE A 144 -10.05 -0.56 14.64
C ILE A 144 -10.61 -0.46 13.20
N LEU A 145 -11.73 0.24 13.02
CA LEU A 145 -12.43 0.32 11.74
C LEU A 145 -11.98 1.50 10.88
N CYS A 146 -11.76 1.23 9.59
CA CYS A 146 -11.48 2.20 8.54
C CYS A 146 -12.58 2.17 7.46
N THR A 147 -12.79 3.32 6.81
CA THR A 147 -13.72 3.43 5.67
C THR A 147 -13.38 2.44 4.56
N GLY A 148 -14.39 1.75 4.03
CA GLY A 148 -14.29 0.77 2.94
C GLY A 148 -14.01 -0.66 3.38
N LEU A 149 -13.84 -0.92 4.69
CA LEU A 149 -13.76 -2.28 5.24
C LEU A 149 -15.13 -2.94 5.21
N VAL A 150 -15.20 -4.20 4.78
CA VAL A 150 -16.40 -5.02 4.93
C VAL A 150 -16.25 -5.90 6.17
N VAL A 151 -17.20 -5.80 7.09
CA VAL A 151 -17.15 -6.47 8.40
C VAL A 151 -18.52 -7.08 8.72
N ALA A 152 -18.50 -8.19 9.46
CA ALA A 152 -19.69 -8.75 10.08
C ALA A 152 -19.76 -8.33 11.55
N LEU A 153 -20.91 -7.85 12.01
CA LEU A 153 -21.12 -7.35 13.37
C LEU A 153 -22.29 -8.11 14.00
N LEU A 154 -22.09 -8.63 15.20
CA LEU A 154 -23.15 -9.17 16.04
C LEU A 154 -23.60 -8.09 17.01
N GLY A 155 -24.91 -7.90 17.14
CA GLY A 155 -25.47 -6.88 18.01
C GLY A 155 -26.97 -6.74 17.86
N SER A 156 -27.50 -5.61 18.31
CA SER A 156 -28.92 -5.28 18.19
C SER A 156 -29.13 -3.79 17.98
N GLU A 157 -30.23 -3.42 17.33
CA GLU A 157 -30.64 -2.02 17.20
C GLU A 157 -31.24 -1.51 18.51
N ASN A 158 -30.79 -0.34 18.97
CA ASN A 158 -31.31 0.34 20.16
C ASN A 158 -32.49 1.27 19.84
N GLU A 159 -33.03 1.96 20.85
CA GLU A 159 -34.17 2.87 20.65
C GLU A 159 -33.87 4.06 19.75
N ASN A 160 -32.60 4.47 19.67
CA ASN A 160 -32.11 5.59 18.86
C ASN A 160 -31.82 5.21 17.41
N SER A 161 -32.17 3.99 16.98
CA SER A 161 -31.84 3.46 15.64
C SER A 161 -30.32 3.38 15.38
N GLU A 162 -29.55 3.14 16.45
CA GLU A 162 -28.12 2.83 16.38
C GLU A 162 -27.93 1.34 16.64
N PHE A 163 -26.96 0.73 15.97
CA PHE A 163 -26.62 -0.67 16.18
C PHE A 163 -25.55 -0.80 17.25
N GLU A 164 -25.89 -1.43 18.37
CA GLU A 164 -24.96 -1.71 19.46
C GLU A 164 -24.18 -2.99 19.18
N VAL A 165 -22.88 -2.83 18.92
CA VAL A 165 -21.97 -3.90 18.53
C VAL A 165 -21.49 -4.64 19.77
N GLU A 166 -21.80 -5.93 19.84
CA GLU A 166 -21.34 -6.83 20.90
C GLU A 166 -20.10 -7.63 20.51
N ASP A 167 -19.98 -8.02 19.24
CA ASP A 167 -18.85 -8.79 18.71
C ASP A 167 -18.71 -8.54 17.19
N PHE A 168 -17.54 -8.84 16.62
CA PHE A 168 -17.26 -8.65 15.20
C PHE A 168 -16.51 -9.83 14.59
N ALA A 169 -16.59 -9.96 13.27
CA ALA A 169 -15.78 -10.88 12.50
C ALA A 169 -15.32 -10.21 11.20
N PHE A 170 -14.03 -10.28 10.95
CA PHE A 170 -13.47 -9.98 9.64
C PHE A 170 -13.48 -11.24 8.78
N LYS A 171 -13.27 -11.08 7.48
CA LYS A 171 -12.90 -12.20 6.63
C LYS A 171 -11.63 -12.78 7.25
N GLU A 172 -11.71 -14.02 7.74
CA GLU A 172 -10.52 -14.77 8.07
C GLU A 172 -9.64 -14.72 6.81
N THR A 173 -8.41 -14.22 6.94
CA THR A 173 -7.37 -14.58 5.97
C THR A 173 -7.50 -16.09 5.83
N PRO A 174 -7.53 -16.66 4.61
CA PRO A 174 -7.46 -18.10 4.49
C PRO A 174 -6.31 -18.45 5.41
N ILE A 175 -6.61 -19.16 6.50
CA ILE A 175 -5.55 -19.72 7.32
C ILE A 175 -4.85 -20.50 6.22
N PHE A 176 -3.63 -20.10 5.89
CA PHE A 176 -2.73 -21.00 5.25
C PHE A 176 -2.58 -22.08 6.32
N GLN A 177 -3.59 -22.94 6.46
CA GLN A 177 -3.49 -24.31 6.88
C GLN A 177 -2.52 -24.80 5.83
N THR A 178 -1.24 -24.56 6.11
CA THR A 178 -0.24 -25.58 6.05
C THR A 178 -0.46 -26.52 4.85
N LYS A 179 -0.68 -25.96 3.65
CA LYS A 179 0.36 -26.14 2.64
C LYS A 179 1.58 -25.55 3.31
N ILE A 180 2.20 -26.38 4.16
CA ILE A 180 3.59 -26.27 4.52
C ILE A 180 4.16 -26.01 3.15
N ILE A 181 4.55 -24.76 2.86
CA ILE A 181 5.38 -24.50 1.70
C ILE A 181 6.50 -25.48 1.97
N PRO A 182 6.60 -26.59 1.22
CA PRO A 182 7.52 -27.65 1.59
C PRO A 182 8.84 -26.93 1.68
N ARG A 183 9.39 -26.79 2.90
CA ARG A 183 10.66 -26.08 3.08
C ARG A 183 11.55 -26.77 2.07
N PRO A 184 12.05 -26.07 1.03
CA PRO A 184 12.57 -26.77 -0.12
C PRO A 184 13.72 -27.64 0.36
N VAL A 185 13.45 -28.93 0.55
CA VAL A 185 14.40 -29.93 1.06
C VAL A 185 15.53 -30.12 0.04
N SER A 186 15.33 -29.55 -1.16
CA SER A 186 16.22 -29.48 -2.32
C SER A 186 17.51 -28.69 -2.09
N HIS A 187 17.49 -27.60 -1.30
CA HIS A 187 18.69 -26.76 -1.15
C HIS A 187 19.41 -27.08 0.15
N LYS A 188 20.68 -27.48 0.04
CA LYS A 188 21.58 -27.72 1.18
C LYS A 188 21.89 -26.42 1.95
N GLU A 189 21.60 -25.26 1.37
CA GLU A 189 21.96 -23.95 1.87
C GLU A 189 20.77 -22.98 1.81
N ASP A 190 20.71 -22.07 2.77
CA ASP A 190 19.72 -20.99 2.79
C ASP A 190 19.99 -19.97 1.67
N LYS A 191 18.93 -19.39 1.11
CA LYS A 191 18.99 -18.38 0.04
C LYS A 191 18.35 -17.08 0.54
N TYR A 192 18.92 -15.94 0.15
CA TYR A 192 18.56 -14.63 0.71
C TYR A 192 17.99 -13.67 -0.35
N MET A 193 17.08 -12.80 0.11
CA MET A 193 16.52 -11.69 -0.65
C MET A 193 16.67 -10.41 0.17
N VAL A 194 16.99 -9.31 -0.51
CA VAL A 194 17.15 -7.99 0.10
C VAL A 194 15.92 -7.15 -0.24
N PHE A 195 15.37 -6.47 0.76
CA PHE A 195 14.32 -5.48 0.57
C PHE A 195 14.87 -4.09 0.88
N LEU A 196 14.67 -3.17 -0.04
CA LEU A 196 15.02 -1.77 0.08
C LEU A 196 13.79 -0.92 -0.27
N SER A 197 13.63 0.24 0.34
CA SER A 197 12.56 1.19 0.01
C SER A 197 13.01 2.59 0.41
N GLY A 198 12.44 3.64 -0.18
CA GLY A 198 12.71 5.01 0.25
C GLY A 198 14.17 5.42 0.01
N ILE A 199 14.68 5.18 -1.21
CA ILE A 199 16.01 5.66 -1.61
C ILE A 199 15.99 7.18 -1.77
N GLU A 200 14.84 7.74 -2.15
CA GLU A 200 14.57 9.19 -2.18
C GLU A 200 15.65 10.01 -2.91
N LEU A 201 16.11 9.53 -4.07
CA LEU A 201 17.09 10.22 -4.88
C LEU A 201 16.55 11.55 -5.42
N GLY A 202 17.44 12.52 -5.58
CA GLY A 202 17.10 13.85 -6.10
C GLY A 202 16.49 14.80 -5.07
N ASP A 203 16.56 14.49 -3.78
CA ASP A 203 16.26 15.48 -2.75
C ASP A 203 17.40 16.53 -2.68
N GLY A 204 17.05 17.81 -2.72
CA GLY A 204 18.02 18.90 -2.55
C GLY A 204 18.67 18.90 -1.16
N SER A 205 18.09 18.17 -0.21
CA SER A 205 18.62 17.96 1.14
C SER A 205 19.39 16.64 1.31
N THR A 206 19.47 15.79 0.27
CA THR A 206 20.25 14.54 0.34
C THR A 206 21.70 14.86 0.71
N THR A 207 22.05 14.59 1.96
CA THR A 207 23.40 14.85 2.45
C THR A 207 24.38 13.92 1.75
N ASN A 208 25.62 14.39 1.53
CA ASN A 208 26.72 13.54 1.06
C ASN A 208 26.89 12.27 1.92
N SER A 209 26.49 12.33 3.20
CA SER A 209 26.47 11.19 4.12
C SER A 209 25.48 10.09 3.69
N PHE A 210 24.29 10.44 3.20
CA PHE A 210 23.32 9.44 2.72
C PHE A 210 23.81 8.76 1.44
N LEU A 211 24.29 9.53 0.46
CA LEU A 211 24.85 8.97 -0.78
C LEU A 211 26.04 8.05 -0.49
N PHE A 212 26.87 8.40 0.50
CA PHE A 212 27.96 7.54 0.94
C PHE A 212 27.45 6.22 1.55
N LYS A 213 26.41 6.25 2.39
CA LYS A 213 25.78 5.02 2.93
C LYS A 213 25.17 4.16 1.82
N LEU A 214 24.57 4.78 0.81
CA LEU A 214 24.02 4.08 -0.34
C LEU A 214 25.13 3.40 -1.15
N GLN A 215 26.27 4.08 -1.34
CA GLN A 215 27.43 3.48 -2.00
C GLN A 215 28.00 2.31 -1.17
N LEU A 216 28.11 2.46 0.16
CA LEU A 216 28.54 1.36 1.03
C LEU A 216 27.60 0.15 0.93
N LEU A 217 26.29 0.36 0.78
CA LEU A 217 25.33 -0.72 0.53
C LEU A 217 25.61 -1.39 -0.82
N VAL A 218 25.86 -0.60 -1.88
CA VAL A 218 26.19 -1.15 -3.20
C VAL A 218 27.44 -2.02 -3.13
N ASP A 219 28.51 -1.51 -2.53
CA ASP A 219 29.79 -2.21 -2.41
C ASP A 219 29.65 -3.47 -1.54
N TYR A 220 28.86 -3.41 -0.45
CA TYR A 220 28.51 -4.56 0.38
C TYR A 220 27.74 -5.62 -0.41
N LEU A 221 26.71 -5.22 -1.15
CA LEU A 221 25.92 -6.12 -1.99
C LEU A 221 26.69 -6.63 -3.21
N ARG A 222 27.77 -5.98 -3.62
CA ARG A 222 28.67 -6.50 -4.65
C ARG A 222 29.71 -7.47 -4.07
N GLY A 223 29.93 -7.41 -2.76
CA GLY A 223 30.93 -8.18 -2.04
C GLY A 223 32.33 -7.58 -2.12
N ASP A 224 32.45 -6.29 -2.45
CA ASP A 224 33.74 -5.63 -2.73
C ASP A 224 34.61 -5.45 -1.44
N PHE A 225 34.00 -5.50 -0.25
CA PHE A 225 34.66 -5.34 1.04
C PHE A 225 34.92 -6.65 1.80
N ILE A 226 34.64 -7.81 1.20
CA ILE A 226 34.61 -9.08 1.94
C ILE A 226 35.92 -9.82 1.75
N ASP A 227 36.64 -9.97 2.85
CA ASP A 227 37.72 -10.93 2.94
C ASP A 227 37.13 -12.35 2.94
N GLU A 228 37.63 -13.20 2.03
CA GLU A 228 37.24 -14.60 1.87
C GLU A 228 37.38 -15.39 3.19
N CYS A 229 38.18 -14.89 4.14
CA CYS A 229 38.37 -15.48 5.47
C CYS A 229 37.13 -15.39 6.39
N SER A 230 36.18 -14.49 6.08
CA SER A 230 34.94 -14.32 6.85
C SER A 230 33.83 -15.27 6.38
N ASN A 231 34.04 -16.58 6.62
CA ASN A 231 33.25 -17.68 6.05
C ASN A 231 31.71 -17.51 6.11
N ASN A 232 31.16 -16.89 7.15
CA ASN A 232 29.70 -16.74 7.29
C ASN A 232 29.13 -15.62 6.41
N LEU A 233 29.82 -14.48 6.32
CA LEU A 233 29.29 -13.31 5.59
C LEU A 233 29.43 -13.49 4.08
N SER A 234 30.57 -14.03 3.65
CA SER A 234 30.81 -14.39 2.25
C SER A 234 29.77 -15.41 1.75
N HIS A 235 29.43 -16.39 2.58
CA HIS A 235 28.40 -17.41 2.30
C HIS A 235 26.99 -16.82 2.21
N GLN A 236 26.63 -15.91 3.10
CA GLN A 236 25.32 -15.24 3.03
C GLN A 236 25.18 -14.41 1.75
N LEU A 237 26.21 -13.63 1.41
CA LEU A 237 26.15 -12.74 0.24
C LEU A 237 26.28 -13.46 -1.09
N SER A 238 26.93 -14.63 -1.13
CA SER A 238 26.95 -15.48 -2.33
C SER A 238 25.59 -16.13 -2.56
N ASN A 239 24.84 -16.36 -1.49
CA ASN A 239 23.48 -16.89 -1.49
C ASN A 239 22.38 -15.81 -1.53
N THR A 240 22.75 -14.52 -1.58
CA THR A 240 21.82 -13.43 -1.89
C THR A 240 21.59 -13.34 -3.39
N LEU A 241 20.34 -13.56 -3.80
CA LEU A 241 19.98 -13.71 -5.23
C LEU A 241 19.28 -12.49 -5.80
N ARG A 242 18.41 -11.87 -4.99
CA ARG A 242 17.49 -10.86 -5.46
C ARG A 242 17.41 -9.65 -4.53
N LEU A 243 17.30 -8.48 -5.13
CA LEU A 243 16.98 -7.22 -4.48
C LEU A 243 15.61 -6.75 -4.95
N VAL A 244 14.72 -6.42 -4.00
CA VAL A 244 13.43 -5.80 -4.27
C VAL A 244 13.44 -4.38 -3.73
N ILE A 245 13.23 -3.41 -4.62
CA ILE A 245 13.09 -1.99 -4.28
C ILE A 245 11.60 -1.65 -4.23
N ALA A 246 11.06 -1.52 -3.03
CA ALA A 246 9.64 -1.30 -2.75
C ALA A 246 9.28 0.21 -2.68
N GLY A 247 9.40 0.90 -3.82
CA GLY A 247 8.91 2.26 -4.00
C GLY A 247 9.72 3.37 -3.31
N ASN A 248 9.34 4.60 -3.65
CA ASN A 248 9.97 5.85 -3.23
C ASN A 248 11.47 5.86 -3.60
N SER A 249 11.75 5.50 -4.85
CA SER A 249 13.12 5.55 -5.39
C SER A 249 13.56 7.00 -5.62
N LEU A 250 12.63 7.86 -6.02
CA LEU A 250 12.81 9.31 -6.16
C LEU A 250 12.14 10.07 -5.01
N SER A 251 12.72 11.21 -4.64
CA SER A 251 12.18 12.10 -3.61
C SER A 251 10.97 12.90 -4.11
N SER A 252 10.10 13.31 -3.19
CA SER A 252 9.00 14.26 -3.43
C SER A 252 9.48 15.60 -4.03
N SER A 253 10.71 16.03 -3.72
CA SER A 253 11.37 17.21 -4.28
C SER A 253 11.48 17.17 -5.81
N THR A 254 11.50 15.96 -6.40
CA THR A 254 11.57 15.77 -7.86
C THR A 254 10.24 16.09 -8.57
N GLN A 255 9.13 16.19 -7.84
CA GLN A 255 7.79 16.47 -8.36
C GLN A 255 7.33 17.93 -8.14
N SER A 256 8.21 18.85 -7.75
CA SER A 256 7.78 20.19 -7.32
C SER A 256 6.98 20.95 -8.41
N LYS A 257 5.78 21.41 -8.03
CA LYS A 257 4.83 22.10 -8.92
C LYS A 257 5.41 23.39 -9.51
N ASP A 258 6.32 24.05 -8.81
CA ASP A 258 7.03 25.24 -9.29
C ASP A 258 7.93 24.93 -10.50
N MET A 259 8.53 23.74 -10.56
CA MET A 259 9.30 23.29 -11.72
C MET A 259 8.37 22.95 -12.90
N ILE A 260 7.22 22.34 -12.64
CA ILE A 260 6.24 21.97 -13.69
C ILE A 260 5.61 23.22 -14.31
N ASN A 261 5.28 24.24 -13.50
CA ASN A 261 4.73 25.51 -13.99
C ASN A 261 5.80 26.34 -14.72
N LYS A 262 7.05 26.40 -14.25
CA LYS A 262 8.13 27.08 -14.98
C LYS A 262 8.52 26.37 -16.28
N ALA A 263 8.45 25.03 -16.33
CA ALA A 263 8.74 24.24 -17.53
C ALA A 263 7.69 24.43 -18.64
N LYS A 264 6.42 24.71 -18.30
CA LYS A 264 5.37 25.01 -19.31
C LYS A 264 5.60 26.32 -20.06
N TYR A 265 6.37 27.26 -19.52
CA TYR A 265 6.51 28.62 -20.05
C TYR A 265 7.93 29.00 -20.51
N LEU A 266 8.94 28.13 -20.40
CA LEU A 266 10.33 28.48 -20.76
C LEU A 266 10.99 27.43 -21.67
N THR A 267 11.28 27.82 -22.91
CA THR A 267 12.21 27.20 -23.88
C THR A 267 13.68 27.39 -23.46
N LYS A 268 14.07 26.93 -22.27
CA LYS A 268 15.46 27.06 -21.79
C LYS A 268 15.90 25.82 -21.01
N ASN A 269 17.12 25.37 -21.32
CA ASN A 269 17.93 24.26 -20.77
C ASN A 269 17.86 24.06 -19.23
N TYR A 270 16.68 23.76 -18.68
CA TYR A 270 16.51 23.39 -17.28
C TYR A 270 16.29 21.89 -17.24
N VAL A 271 17.31 21.15 -16.80
CA VAL A 271 17.16 19.73 -16.53
C VAL A 271 16.24 19.64 -15.31
N ALA A 272 15.02 19.18 -15.51
CA ALA A 272 14.09 18.95 -14.40
C ALA A 272 14.79 18.07 -13.35
N GLY A 273 14.66 18.42 -12.06
CA GLY A 273 15.30 17.67 -10.97
C GLY A 273 15.00 16.16 -11.02
N SER A 274 13.84 15.80 -11.56
CA SER A 274 13.45 14.41 -11.86
C SER A 274 14.41 13.70 -12.82
N VAL A 275 14.86 14.34 -13.91
CA VAL A 275 15.73 13.71 -14.91
C VAL A 275 17.10 13.38 -14.32
N GLY A 276 17.66 14.27 -13.50
CA GLY A 276 18.90 14.02 -12.78
C GLY A 276 18.77 12.86 -11.79
N ALA A 277 17.67 12.81 -11.05
CA ALA A 277 17.39 11.76 -10.07
C ALA A 277 17.19 10.38 -10.74
N ILE A 278 16.47 10.33 -11.86
CA ILE A 278 16.30 9.11 -12.67
C ILE A 278 17.64 8.61 -13.17
N LYS A 279 18.51 9.50 -13.64
CA LYS A 279 19.86 9.11 -14.08
C LYS A 279 20.69 8.53 -12.93
N GLN A 280 20.62 9.12 -11.73
CA GLN A 280 21.27 8.59 -10.54
C GLN A 280 20.72 7.20 -10.16
N LEU A 281 19.41 7.01 -10.28
CA LEU A 281 18.77 5.72 -10.06
C LEU A 281 19.27 4.68 -11.08
N ASP A 282 19.31 5.02 -12.37
CA ASP A 282 19.80 4.15 -13.43
C ASP A 282 21.28 3.77 -13.20
N ASP A 283 22.12 4.73 -12.77
CA ASP A 283 23.52 4.52 -12.42
C ASP A 283 23.69 3.65 -11.15
N PHE A 284 22.81 3.80 -10.16
CA PHE A 284 22.78 2.96 -8.97
C PHE A 284 22.40 1.50 -9.32
N LEU A 285 21.32 1.31 -10.09
CA LEU A 285 20.85 0.00 -10.51
C LEU A 285 21.90 -0.73 -11.36
N LEU A 286 22.54 -0.03 -12.29
CA LEU A 286 23.60 -0.56 -13.15
C LEU A 286 24.74 -1.24 -12.36
N GLN A 287 25.08 -0.70 -11.18
CA GLN A 287 26.13 -1.28 -10.34
C GLN A 287 25.73 -2.63 -9.72
N LEU A 288 24.44 -2.89 -9.54
CA LEU A 288 23.90 -4.06 -8.85
C LEU A 288 23.47 -5.18 -9.79
N ILE A 289 22.91 -4.85 -10.97
CA ILE A 289 22.36 -5.84 -11.91
C ILE A 289 23.38 -6.86 -12.43
N SER A 290 24.68 -6.52 -12.39
CA SER A 290 25.75 -7.46 -12.79
C SER A 290 25.92 -8.64 -11.82
N LYS A 291 25.36 -8.54 -10.61
CA LYS A 291 25.52 -9.52 -9.52
C LYS A 291 24.20 -9.91 -8.87
N LEU A 292 23.10 -9.19 -9.06
CA LEU A 292 21.79 -9.48 -8.46
C LEU A 292 20.70 -9.35 -9.50
N GLU A 293 19.66 -10.16 -9.35
CA GLU A 293 18.36 -9.85 -9.94
C GLU A 293 17.73 -8.69 -9.17
N VAL A 294 17.26 -7.65 -9.86
CA VAL A 294 16.69 -6.46 -9.21
C VAL A 294 15.26 -6.23 -9.71
N ASP A 295 14.30 -6.27 -8.78
CA ASP A 295 12.92 -5.86 -9.02
C ASP A 295 12.69 -4.48 -8.44
N ILE A 296 12.06 -3.59 -9.21
CA ILE A 296 11.69 -2.24 -8.77
C ILE A 296 10.18 -2.04 -8.84
N MET A 297 9.61 -1.58 -7.74
CA MET A 297 8.20 -1.18 -7.63
C MET A 297 8.13 0.35 -7.56
N PRO A 298 7.16 0.98 -8.24
CA PRO A 298 6.91 2.41 -8.06
C PRO A 298 6.34 2.69 -6.65
N GLY A 299 6.65 3.86 -6.11
CA GLY A 299 6.01 4.43 -4.91
C GLY A 299 5.23 5.71 -5.22
N GLU A 300 4.95 6.50 -4.17
CA GLU A 300 4.12 7.72 -4.27
C GLU A 300 4.76 8.79 -5.16
N PHE A 301 6.08 8.98 -4.99
CA PHE A 301 6.83 10.04 -5.69
C PHE A 301 7.55 9.56 -6.95
N ASP A 302 7.45 8.27 -7.25
CA ASP A 302 8.04 7.72 -8.46
C ASP A 302 7.18 8.07 -9.70
N PRO A 303 7.80 8.13 -10.89
CA PRO A 303 7.14 8.55 -12.14
C PRO A 303 6.24 7.45 -12.71
N SER A 304 5.17 7.13 -11.97
CA SER A 304 4.09 6.21 -12.33
C SER A 304 2.73 6.87 -12.09
N ASN A 305 1.63 6.15 -12.32
CA ASN A 305 0.30 6.61 -11.94
C ASN A 305 0.14 6.67 -10.41
N VAL A 306 -0.60 7.68 -9.95
CA VAL A 306 -0.93 7.89 -8.54
C VAL A 306 -1.99 6.90 -8.04
N MET A 307 -2.92 6.50 -8.92
CA MET A 307 -4.02 5.59 -8.57
C MET A 307 -3.51 4.15 -8.41
N LEU A 308 -4.07 3.40 -7.47
CA LEU A 308 -3.83 1.97 -7.38
C LEU A 308 -4.68 1.18 -8.39
N PRO A 309 -4.17 0.09 -8.98
CA PRO A 309 -2.79 -0.39 -8.88
C PRO A 309 -1.79 0.48 -9.68
N GLN A 310 -0.65 0.81 -9.05
CA GLN A 310 0.43 1.53 -9.71
C GLN A 310 1.07 0.65 -10.80
N GLN A 311 1.26 1.20 -12.00
CA GLN A 311 1.83 0.49 -13.14
C GLN A 311 3.36 0.57 -13.13
N PRO A 312 4.07 -0.39 -13.74
CA PRO A 312 5.54 -0.40 -13.77
C PRO A 312 6.14 0.88 -14.36
N LEU A 313 7.37 1.19 -13.94
CA LEU A 313 8.15 2.29 -14.53
C LEU A 313 8.40 2.01 -16.01
N HIS A 314 8.36 3.06 -16.84
CA HIS A 314 8.59 2.91 -18.26
C HIS A 314 10.09 2.64 -18.54
N HIS A 315 10.40 1.66 -19.41
CA HIS A 315 11.80 1.25 -19.70
C HIS A 315 12.68 2.42 -20.18
N ALA A 316 12.10 3.42 -20.84
CA ALA A 316 12.81 4.59 -21.35
C ALA A 316 13.48 5.43 -20.24
N MET A 317 13.09 5.20 -18.98
CA MET A 317 13.66 5.87 -17.81
C MET A 317 14.96 5.20 -17.33
N LEU A 318 15.16 3.93 -17.66
CA LEU A 318 16.24 3.09 -17.15
C LEU A 318 17.11 2.57 -18.30
N THR A 319 17.65 3.48 -19.10
CA THR A 319 18.34 3.15 -20.36
C THR A 319 19.60 2.29 -20.19
N LYS A 320 20.29 2.39 -19.05
CA LYS A 320 21.53 1.66 -18.80
C LYS A 320 21.28 0.33 -18.10
N SER A 321 20.35 0.32 -17.14
CA SER A 321 20.10 -0.83 -16.28
C SER A 321 19.04 -1.77 -16.81
N PHE A 322 18.16 -1.31 -17.71
CA PHE A 322 17.16 -2.16 -18.34
C PHE A 322 17.79 -3.01 -19.45
N THR A 323 17.67 -4.33 -19.32
CA THR A 323 18.08 -5.28 -20.37
C THR A 323 16.82 -5.93 -20.92
N SER A 324 16.60 -5.86 -22.24
CA SER A 324 15.40 -6.41 -22.89
C SER A 324 15.37 -7.95 -22.97
N GLU A 325 16.33 -8.63 -22.35
CA GLU A 325 16.35 -10.08 -22.29
C GLU A 325 15.53 -10.53 -21.08
N TYR A 326 14.21 -10.60 -21.25
CA TYR A 326 13.27 -11.61 -20.72
C TYR A 326 11.87 -11.34 -21.27
#